data_AF-A0A661Y2G7-F1
#
_entry.id   AF-A0A661Y2G7-F1
#
_cell.length_a   1.000
_cell.length_b   1.000
_cell.length_c   1.000
_cell.angle_alpha   90.00
_cell.angle_beta   90.00
_cell.angle_gamma   90.00
#
_symmetry.space_group_name_H-M   'P 1'
#
loop_
_entity.id
_entity.type
_entity.pdbx_description
1 polymer ?
#
loop_
_entity_poly.entity_id
_entity_poly.type
_entity_poly.pdbx_seq_one_letter_code
_entity_poly.pdbx_strand_id
1 'polypeptide(L)'
;MRTLSKKQVDLLSEICEAPGAPGFEDPIRKVVIREIKKTSDHFSIDNMGNVIAFKKGKSSNKKVMIGAHMDEIGFIVTYIDDNGFVYFNPLGGFDPKTLTAQRV
;
A
#
# COMPACT_ATOMS: atom_id res chain seq x y z
N MET A 1 -24.85 -8.06 10.68
CA MET A 1 -23.57 -7.84 9.98
C MET A 1 -23.88 -7.12 8.68
N ARG A 2 -23.25 -5.98 8.38
CA ARG A 2 -23.43 -5.32 7.06
C ARG A 2 -22.42 -5.91 6.07
N THR A 3 -22.90 -6.43 4.96
CA THR A 3 -22.07 -6.93 3.85
C THR A 3 -21.46 -5.76 3.07
N LEU A 4 -20.25 -5.92 2.55
CA LEU A 4 -19.62 -4.96 1.65
C LEU A 4 -20.45 -4.84 0.36
N SER A 5 -20.60 -3.61 -0.15
CA SER A 5 -21.16 -3.39 -1.48
C SER A 5 -20.18 -3.86 -2.56
N LYS A 6 -20.70 -4.18 -3.76
CA LYS A 6 -19.87 -4.55 -4.92
C LYS A 6 -18.72 -3.56 -5.15
N LYS A 7 -19.02 -2.26 -5.12
CA LYS A 7 -18.03 -1.19 -5.27
C LYS A 7 -16.89 -1.24 -4.23
N GLN A 8 -17.19 -1.65 -3.00
CA GLN A 8 -16.16 -1.77 -1.95
C GLN A 8 -15.29 -2.99 -2.16
N VAL A 9 -15.86 -4.10 -2.63
CA VAL A 9 -15.11 -5.31 -2.98
C VAL A 9 -14.19 -5.03 -4.18
N ASP A 10 -14.71 -4.35 -5.21
CA ASP A 10 -13.92 -3.99 -6.39
C ASP A 10 -12.73 -3.08 -6.02
N LEU A 11 -12.95 -2.07 -5.16
CA LEU A 11 -11.86 -1.21 -4.67
C LEU A 11 -10.85 -1.97 -3.82
N LEU A 12 -11.31 -2.91 -2.99
CA LEU A 12 -10.41 -3.74 -2.19
C LEU A 12 -9.53 -4.61 -3.08
N SER A 13 -10.10 -5.26 -4.11
CA SER A 13 -9.35 -6.04 -5.10
C SER A 13 -8.27 -5.18 -5.75
N GLU A 14 -8.63 -3.97 -6.20
CA GLU A 14 -7.69 -3.06 -6.84
C GLU A 14 -6.54 -2.63 -5.90
N ILE A 15 -6.84 -2.40 -4.62
CA ILE A 15 -5.80 -2.09 -3.62
C ILE A 15 -4.88 -3.29 -3.41
N CYS A 16 -5.42 -4.50 -3.30
CA CYS A 16 -4.64 -5.73 -3.08
C CYS A 16 -3.82 -6.16 -4.30
N GLU A 17 -4.25 -5.79 -5.51
CA GLU A 17 -3.56 -6.14 -6.77
C GLU A 17 -2.52 -5.08 -7.17
N ALA A 18 -2.57 -3.89 -6.58
CA ALA A 18 -1.60 -2.84 -6.86
C ALA A 18 -0.29 -3.10 -6.10
N PRO A 19 0.84 -3.35 -6.79
CA PRO A 19 2.09 -3.66 -6.11
C PRO A 19 2.61 -2.46 -5.34
N GLY A 20 3.18 -2.72 -4.16
CA GLY A 20 3.62 -1.69 -3.24
C GLY A 20 4.68 -2.16 -2.26
N ALA A 21 5.75 -2.81 -2.72
CA ALA A 21 6.87 -3.17 -1.85
C ALA A 21 7.45 -1.92 -1.14
N PRO A 22 8.05 -2.04 0.06
CA PRO A 22 8.53 -0.89 0.82
C PRO A 22 9.57 -0.10 0.01
N GLY A 23 9.33 1.20 -0.17
CA GLY A 23 10.10 2.12 -1.01
C GLY A 23 9.68 2.17 -2.49
N PHE A 24 8.69 1.38 -2.91
CA PHE A 24 8.19 1.28 -4.28
C PHE A 24 6.65 1.39 -4.36
N GLU A 25 6.05 2.24 -3.51
CA GLU A 25 4.59 2.35 -3.32
C GLU A 25 3.88 3.20 -4.38
N ASP A 26 4.57 3.62 -5.45
CA ASP A 26 4.03 4.47 -6.52
C ASP A 26 2.69 3.97 -7.12
N PRO A 27 2.52 2.67 -7.44
CA PRO A 27 1.29 2.15 -8.02
C PRO A 27 0.10 2.27 -7.05
N ILE A 28 0.24 1.74 -5.84
CA ILE A 28 -0.81 1.81 -4.81
C ILE A 28 -1.12 3.26 -4.40
N ARG A 29 -0.09 4.12 -4.32
CA ARG A 29 -0.26 5.55 -4.04
C ARG A 29 -1.18 6.26 -5.04
N LYS A 30 -1.12 5.88 -6.33
CA LYS A 30 -2.05 6.44 -7.35
C LYS A 30 -3.50 6.07 -7.07
N VAL A 31 -3.76 4.82 -6.66
CA VAL A 31 -5.09 4.34 -6.26
C VAL A 31 -5.59 5.12 -5.04
N VAL A 32 -4.75 5.24 -4.00
CA VAL A 32 -5.06 5.97 -2.76
C VAL A 32 -5.39 7.43 -3.04
N ILE A 33 -4.57 8.14 -3.81
CA ILE A 33 -4.81 9.56 -4.16
C ILE A 33 -6.13 9.72 -4.90
N ARG A 34 -6.47 8.81 -5.83
CA ARG A 34 -7.73 8.86 -6.58
C ARG A 34 -8.94 8.78 -5.66
N GLU A 35 -8.90 7.92 -4.64
CA GLU A 35 -10.01 7.78 -3.68
C GLU A 35 -10.05 8.92 -2.66
N ILE A 36 -8.89 9.35 -2.14
CA ILE A 36 -8.79 10.44 -1.16
C ILE A 36 -9.32 11.76 -1.73
N LYS A 37 -9.00 12.09 -2.98
CA LYS A 37 -9.48 13.31 -3.67
C LYS A 37 -11.00 13.48 -3.63
N LYS A 38 -11.76 12.39 -3.53
CA LYS A 38 -13.23 12.43 -3.49
C LYS A 38 -13.78 12.87 -2.14
N THR A 39 -12.98 12.83 -1.08
CA THR A 39 -13.44 13.02 0.30
C THR A 39 -12.66 14.07 1.09
N SER A 40 -11.37 14.26 0.81
CA SER A 40 -10.51 15.25 1.47
C SER A 40 -10.70 16.66 0.91
N ASP A 41 -10.50 17.69 1.74
CA ASP A 41 -10.49 19.08 1.26
C ASP A 41 -9.14 19.43 0.62
N HIS A 42 -8.04 18.96 1.24
CA HIS A 42 -6.69 19.07 0.72
C HIS A 42 -5.91 17.80 1.01
N PHE A 43 -4.90 17.50 0.20
CA PHE A 43 -3.92 16.46 0.49
C PHE A 43 -2.53 16.90 0.03
N SER A 44 -1.50 16.31 0.61
CA SER A 44 -0.10 16.48 0.20
C SER A 44 0.60 15.12 0.18
N ILE A 45 1.72 15.08 -0.53
CA ILE A 45 2.64 13.94 -0.53
C ILE A 45 3.94 14.44 0.08
N ASP A 46 4.47 13.74 1.09
CA ASP A 46 5.77 14.11 1.67
C ASP A 46 6.94 13.55 0.83
N ASN A 47 8.18 13.86 1.24
CA ASN A 47 9.37 13.41 0.52
C ASN A 47 9.57 11.89 0.53
N MET A 48 8.93 11.16 1.45
CA MET A 48 8.96 9.69 1.49
C MET A 48 7.85 9.07 0.65
N GLY A 49 6.89 9.87 0.17
CA GLY A 49 5.76 9.39 -0.62
C GLY A 49 4.49 9.12 0.19
N ASN A 50 4.42 9.46 1.48
CA ASN A 50 3.20 9.28 2.27
C ASN A 50 2.10 10.23 1.80
N VAL A 51 0.86 9.75 1.73
CA VAL A 51 -0.31 10.59 1.39
C VAL A 51 -0.94 11.12 2.67
N ILE A 52 -0.88 12.43 2.86
CA ILE A 52 -1.45 13.11 4.03
C ILE A 52 -2.71 13.85 3.59
N ALA A 53 -3.88 13.36 3.99
CA ALA A 53 -5.16 13.94 3.64
C ALA A 53 -5.77 14.70 4.81
N PHE A 54 -6.26 15.91 4.54
CA PHE A 54 -6.94 16.74 5.52
C PHE A 54 -8.43 16.90 5.17
N LYS A 55 -9.28 16.67 6.16
CA LYS A 55 -10.72 16.95 6.12
C LYS A 55 -11.10 17.84 7.29
N LYS A 56 -11.62 19.03 7.01
CA LYS A 56 -12.01 20.01 8.03
C LYS A 56 -13.23 19.52 8.79
N GLY A 57 -13.09 19.36 10.10
CA GLY A 57 -14.20 19.08 11.01
C GLY A 57 -15.19 20.23 11.09
N LYS A 58 -16.44 19.94 11.49
CA LYS A 58 -17.52 20.94 11.51
C LYS A 58 -17.63 21.73 12.81
N SER A 59 -17.29 21.14 13.95
CA SER A 59 -17.79 21.62 15.26
C SER A 59 -16.84 21.45 16.44
N SER A 60 -15.59 21.01 16.22
CA SER A 60 -14.60 20.84 17.30
C SER A 60 -13.22 21.35 16.88
N ASN A 61 -12.46 21.84 17.85
CA ASN A 61 -11.04 22.16 17.70
C ASN A 61 -10.12 20.94 17.89
N LYS A 62 -10.67 19.78 18.25
CA LYS A 62 -9.92 18.53 18.35
C LYS A 62 -9.54 18.00 16.97
N LYS A 63 -8.37 17.37 16.87
CA LYS A 63 -7.86 16.70 15.66
C LYS A 63 -7.87 15.19 15.88
N VAL A 64 -8.23 14.44 14.84
CA VAL A 64 -8.18 12.97 14.81
C VAL A 64 -7.33 12.56 13.62
N MET A 65 -6.45 11.57 13.82
CA MET A 65 -5.65 10.97 12.77
C MET A 65 -6.07 9.52 12.58
N ILE A 66 -6.29 9.13 11.32
CA ILE A 66 -6.49 7.73 10.93
C ILE A 66 -5.25 7.35 10.13
N GLY A 67 -4.50 6.38 10.64
CA GLY A 67 -3.29 5.86 10.00
C GLY A 67 -3.54 4.52 9.33
N ALA A 68 -2.99 4.35 8.13
CA ALA A 68 -2.83 3.09 7.43
C ALA A 68 -1.52 3.18 6.64
N HIS A 69 -0.91 2.05 6.32
CA HIS A 69 0.30 1.98 5.53
C HIS A 69 -0.04 1.44 4.13
N MET A 70 0.67 1.92 3.11
CA MET A 70 0.43 1.54 1.70
C MET A 70 1.27 0.34 1.29
N ASP A 71 2.36 0.10 2.00
CA ASP A 71 3.33 -0.92 1.67
C ASP A 71 2.80 -2.32 1.99
N GLU A 72 3.26 -3.26 1.18
CA GLU A 72 3.08 -4.69 1.38
C GLU A 72 4.44 -5.37 1.57
N ILE A 73 4.45 -6.56 2.16
CA ILE A 73 5.66 -7.37 2.23
C ILE A 73 6.09 -7.83 0.83
N GLY A 74 7.39 -7.86 0.56
CA GLY A 74 7.90 -8.22 -0.76
C GLY A 74 9.37 -8.64 -0.73
N PHE A 75 10.05 -8.55 -1.86
CA PHE A 75 11.44 -8.95 -2.00
C PHE A 75 12.25 -7.91 -2.78
N ILE A 76 13.55 -7.85 -2.51
CA ILE A 76 14.51 -7.08 -3.30
C ILE A 76 15.60 -8.00 -3.83
N VAL A 77 15.86 -7.93 -5.13
CA VAL A 77 16.91 -8.70 -5.78
C VAL A 77 18.27 -8.22 -5.30
N THR A 78 19.13 -9.15 -4.90
CA THR A 78 20.48 -8.87 -4.39
C THR A 78 21.58 -9.41 -5.28
N TYR A 79 21.33 -10.50 -5.99
CA TYR A 79 22.33 -11.15 -6.85
C TYR A 79 21.66 -12.01 -7.92
N ILE A 80 22.30 -12.11 -9.08
CA ILE A 80 21.94 -13.04 -10.16
C ILE A 80 23.18 -13.87 -10.45
N ASP A 81 23.06 -15.19 -10.36
CA ASP A 81 24.19 -16.09 -10.62
C ASP A 81 24.43 -16.35 -12.12
N ASP A 82 25.53 -17.03 -12.43
CA ASP A 82 25.92 -17.36 -13.81
C ASP A 82 24.93 -18.33 -14.50
N ASN A 83 24.08 -19.01 -13.74
CA ASN A 83 23.03 -19.89 -14.25
C ASN A 83 21.69 -19.18 -14.44
N GLY A 84 21.60 -17.89 -14.07
CA GLY A 84 20.39 -17.08 -14.17
C GLY A 84 19.42 -17.20 -12.98
N PHE A 85 19.83 -17.81 -11.86
CA PHE A 85 19.04 -17.82 -10.63
C PHE A 85 19.09 -16.46 -9.94
N VAL A 86 17.93 -16.02 -9.46
CA VAL A 86 17.76 -14.74 -8.74
C VAL A 86 17.76 -14.98 -7.24
N TYR A 87 18.65 -14.29 -6.55
CA TYR A 87 18.72 -14.23 -5.10
C TYR A 87 18.11 -12.92 -4.62
N PHE A 88 17.38 -13.00 -3.52
CA PHE A 88 16.66 -11.86 -2.98
C PHE A 88 16.67 -11.84 -1.45
N ASN A 89 16.50 -10.65 -0.91
CA ASN A 89 16.24 -10.44 0.52
C ASN A 89 14.76 -10.09 0.73
N PRO A 90 14.16 -10.51 1.86
CA PRO A 90 12.81 -10.08 2.22
C PRO A 90 12.78 -8.58 2.55
N LEU A 91 11.74 -7.91 2.06
CA LEU A 91 11.31 -6.59 2.50
C LEU A 91 10.07 -6.78 3.40
N GLY A 92 10.27 -6.65 4.71
CA GLY A 92 9.26 -6.99 5.70
C GLY A 92 9.45 -8.40 6.28
N GLY A 93 8.52 -8.80 7.15
CA GLY A 93 8.60 -10.07 7.86
C GLY A 93 7.88 -11.21 7.13
N PHE A 94 8.63 -12.25 6.74
CA PHE A 94 8.09 -13.51 6.22
C PHE A 94 8.44 -14.68 7.13
N ASP A 95 7.55 -15.67 7.22
CA ASP A 95 7.94 -17.02 7.64
C ASP A 95 8.55 -17.73 6.41
N PRO A 96 9.83 -18.12 6.42
CA PRO A 96 10.47 -18.76 5.27
C PRO A 96 9.73 -20.01 4.75
N LYS A 97 8.93 -20.66 5.60
CA LYS A 97 8.16 -21.85 5.23
C LYS A 97 7.01 -21.54 4.28
N THR A 98 6.52 -20.31 4.22
CA THR A 98 5.40 -19.93 3.33
C THR A 98 5.88 -19.55 1.93
N LEU A 99 7.19 -19.43 1.71
CA LEU A 99 7.78 -18.91 0.47
C LEU A 99 8.00 -19.97 -0.60
N THR A 100 8.07 -21.24 -0.21
CA THR A 100 8.40 -22.33 -1.14
C THR A 100 7.28 -22.52 -2.16
N ALA A 101 7.67 -22.61 -3.44
CA ALA A 101 6.77 -22.80 -4.58
C ALA A 101 5.68 -21.71 -4.77
N GLN A 102 5.88 -20.52 -4.22
CA GLN A 102 5.02 -19.37 -4.51
C GLN A 102 5.39 -18.70 -5.83
N ARG A 103 4.38 -18.14 -6.52
CA ARG A 103 4.60 -17.28 -7.68
C ARG A 103 4.95 -15.87 -7.19
N VAL A 104 5.96 -15.29 -7.81
CA VAL A 104 6.39 -13.90 -7.66
C VAL A 104 6.41 -13.21 -9.01
#